data_AF-A0A966QUE5-F1
#
_entry.id   AF-A0A966QUE5-F1
#
_cell.length_a   1.000
_cell.length_b   1.000
_cell.length_c   1.000
_cell.angle_alpha   90.00
_cell.angle_beta   90.00
_cell.angle_gamma   90.00
#
_symmetry.space_group_name_H-M   'P 1'
#
loop_
_entity.id
_entity.type
_entity.pdbx_description
1 polymer ?
#
loop_
_entity_poly.entity_id
_entity_poly.type
_entity_poly.pdbx_seq_one_letter_code
_entity_poly.pdbx_strand_id
1 'polypeptide(L)' 'MTAGIDLRGLVRDVPDFPKPGILFRDLTPLMRDPQGWQEVIRQLSDLCERFQPDLIVGIESRGFIVGTALATAV' A
#
# COMPACT_ATOMS: atom_id res chain seq x y z
N MET A 1 -1.47 20.94 12.09
CA MET A 1 -1.80 19.59 12.58
C MET A 1 -2.87 19.03 11.67
N THR A 2 -2.50 18.47 10.52
CA THR A 2 -3.45 17.75 9.68
C THR A 2 -3.83 16.47 10.41
N ALA A 3 -5.11 16.25 10.66
CA ALA A 3 -5.58 14.95 11.12
C ALA A 3 -5.11 13.91 10.07
N GLY A 4 -4.27 12.95 10.49
CA GLY A 4 -3.76 11.94 9.58
C GLY A 4 -4.90 11.11 9.00
N ILE A 5 -4.80 10.75 7.73
CA ILE A 5 -5.78 9.86 7.09
C ILE A 5 -5.70 8.49 7.78
N ASP A 6 -6.84 7.94 8.19
CA ASP A 6 -6.90 6.57 8.71
C ASP A 6 -6.83 5.56 7.56
N LEU A 7 -5.60 5.21 7.18
CA LEU A 7 -5.34 4.21 6.13
C LEU A 7 -5.91 2.83 6.49
N ARG A 8 -5.99 2.49 7.78
CA ARG A 8 -6.49 1.19 8.21
C ARG A 8 -8.01 1.09 8.02
N GLY A 9 -8.73 2.18 8.22
CA GLY A 9 -10.15 2.30 7.90
C GLY A 9 -10.48 2.07 6.42
N LEU A 10 -9.49 2.18 5.53
CA LEU A 10 -9.63 1.91 4.09
C LEU A 10 -9.26 0.46 3.69
N VAL A 11 -8.85 -0.39 4.64
CA VAL A 11 -8.58 -1.81 4.39
C VAL A 11 -9.81 -2.62 4.75
N ARG A 12 -10.27 -3.46 3.81
CA ARG A 12 -11.40 -4.34 4.03
C ARG A 12 -10.93 -5.74 4.43
N ASP A 13 -11.56 -6.28 5.46
CA ASP A 13 -11.33 -7.64 5.91
C ASP A 13 -12.31 -8.60 5.23
N VAL A 14 -11.76 -9.65 4.61
CA VAL A 14 -12.53 -10.70 3.94
C VAL A 14 -12.18 -12.03 4.61
N PRO A 15 -13.03 -12.54 5.53
CA PRO A 15 -12.78 -13.82 6.19
C PRO A 15 -12.94 -15.00 5.21
N ASP A 16 -12.23 -16.08 5.49
CA ASP A 16 -12.28 -17.37 4.79
C ASP A 16 -11.97 -17.31 3.28
N PHE A 17 -11.16 -16.34 2.85
CA PHE A 17 -10.72 -16.20 1.46
C PHE A 17 -9.19 -16.34 1.31
N PRO A 18 -8.69 -17.07 0.29
CA PRO A 18 -9.44 -17.85 -0.70
C PRO A 18 -9.90 -19.22 -0.19
N LYS A 19 -9.59 -19.56 1.06
CA LYS A 19 -9.98 -20.81 1.72
C LYS A 19 -10.24 -20.57 3.22
N PRO A 20 -10.99 -21.47 3.89
CA PRO A 20 -11.31 -21.33 5.31
C PRO A 20 -10.07 -21.14 6.20
N GLY A 21 -10.20 -20.30 7.23
CA GLY A 21 -9.16 -19.99 8.20
C GLY A 21 -8.21 -18.86 7.80
N ILE A 22 -8.41 -18.22 6.64
CA ILE A 22 -7.60 -17.08 6.18
C ILE A 22 -8.39 -15.78 6.32
N LEU A 23 -7.82 -14.78 6.98
CA LEU A 23 -8.31 -13.40 6.94
C LEU A 23 -7.60 -12.63 5.83
N PHE A 24 -8.24 -12.47 4.68
CA PHE A 24 -7.69 -11.73 3.56
C PHE A 24 -7.86 -10.22 3.78
N ARG A 25 -6.77 -9.47 3.65
CA ARG A 25 -6.76 -8.00 3.69
C ARG A 25 -6.89 -7.46 2.28
N ASP A 26 -8.07 -6.98 1.94
CA ASP A 26 -8.35 -6.36 0.65
C ASP A 26 -7.98 -4.88 0.68
N LEU A 27 -6.91 -4.54 -0.04
CA LEU A 27 -6.39 -3.18 -0.19
C LEU A 27 -7.07 -2.40 -1.32
N THR A 28 -8.00 -3.01 -2.07
CA THR A 28 -8.67 -2.36 -3.20
C THR A 28 -9.37 -1.05 -2.82
N PRO A 29 -10.07 -0.93 -1.66
CA PRO A 29 -10.70 0.33 -1.29
C PRO A 29 -9.66 1.43 -1.01
N LEU A 30 -8.57 1.11 -0.31
CA LEU A 30 -7.43 1.99 -0.09
C LEU A 30 -6.79 2.47 -1.41
N MET A 31 -6.60 1.57 -2.37
CA MET A 31 -6.04 1.91 -3.69
C MET A 31 -6.98 2.75 -4.55
N ARG A 32 -8.29 2.71 -4.30
CA ARG A 32 -9.29 3.51 -5.00
C ARG A 32 -9.47 4.90 -4.38
N ASP A 33 -9.08 5.08 -3.12
CA ASP A 33 -9.13 6.37 -2.45
C ASP A 33 -7.90 7.21 -2.86
N PRO A 34 -8.07 8.34 -3.58
CA PRO A 34 -6.92 9.11 -4.06
C PRO A 34 -6.05 9.67 -2.93
N GLN A 35 -6.66 10.08 -1.82
CA GLN A 35 -5.94 10.68 -0.70
C GLN A 35 -5.20 9.61 0.12
N GLY A 36 -5.87 8.49 0.39
CA GLY A 36 -5.29 7.33 1.06
C GLY A 36 -4.16 6.72 0.24
N TRP A 37 -4.30 6.60 -1.08
CA TRP A 37 -3.24 6.11 -1.95
C TRP A 37 -2.02 7.03 -1.96
N GLN A 38 -2.23 8.35 -2.11
CA GLN A 38 -1.15 9.34 -2.04
C GLN A 38 -0.42 9.27 -0.70
N GLU A 39 -1.15 9.13 0.40
CA GLU A 39 -0.56 9.05 1.73
C GLU A 39 0.23 7.75 1.95
N VAL A 40 -0.22 6.62 1.41
CA VAL A 40 0.54 5.35 1.42
C VAL A 40 1.88 5.53 0.69
N ILE A 41 1.86 6.06 -0.54
CA ILE A 41 3.09 6.22 -1.32
C ILE A 41 4.02 7.24 -0.67
N ARG A 42 3.48 8.31 -0.09
CA ARG A 42 4.26 9.29 0.68
C ARG A 42 4.97 8.65 1.87
N GLN A 43 4.24 7.92 2.72
CA GLN A 43 4.84 7.25 3.88
C GLN A 43 5.86 6.17 3.49
N LEU A 44 5.62 5.42 2.41
CA LEU A 44 6.57 4.44 1.89
C LEU A 44 7.81 5.11 1.29
N SER A 45 7.65 6.21 0.56
CA SER A 45 8.77 6.97 0.00
C SER A 45 9.65 7.54 1.10
N ASP A 46 9.07 8.22 2.10
CA ASP A 46 9.81 8.74 3.27
C ASP A 46 10.63 7.64 3.96
N LEU A 47 10.08 6.42 4.04
CA LEU A 47 10.79 5.27 4.61
C LEU A 47 11.92 4.80 3.70
N CYS A 48 11.67 4.72 2.38
CA CYS A 48 12.64 4.26 1.38
C CYS A 48 13.81 5.23 1.17
N GLU A 49 13.58 6.55 1.23
CA GLU A 49 14.63 7.57 1.09
C GLU A 49 15.79 7.35 2.06
N ARG A 50 15.52 6.81 3.26
CA ARG A 50 16.54 6.49 4.27
C ARG A 50 17.55 5.44 3.80
N PHE A 51 17.20 4.66 2.79
CA PHE A 51 18.01 3.56 2.27
C PHE A 51 18.62 3.85 0.90
N GLN A 52 18.22 4.94 0.24
CA GLN A 52 18.69 5.35 -1.09
C GLN A 52 18.81 4.17 -2.09
N PRO A 53 17.72 3.42 -2.34
CA PRO A 53 17.79 2.22 -3.15
C PRO A 53 18.01 2.54 -4.63
N ASP A 54 18.92 1.82 -5.29
CA ASP A 54 19.06 1.87 -6.75
C ASP A 54 17.89 1.20 -7.49
N LEU A 55 17.19 0.26 -6.82
CA LEU A 55 16.14 -0.57 -7.40
C LEU A 55 14.99 -0.81 -6.42
N ILE A 56 13.76 -0.74 -6.94
CA ILE A 56 12.55 -1.19 -6.25
C ILE A 56 12.02 -2.45 -6.93
N VAL A 57 11.86 -3.53 -6.17
CA VAL A 57 11.40 -4.83 -6.69
C VAL A 57 9.96 -5.11 -6.20
N GLY A 58 9.00 -5.07 -7.12
CA GLY A 58 7.62 -5.49 -6.86
C GLY A 58 7.47 -7.00 -7.01
N ILE A 59 7.09 -7.71 -5.94
CA ILE A 59 6.89 -9.16 -5.99
C ILE A 59 5.47 -9.47 -6.50
N GLU A 60 5.39 -10.13 -7.66
CA GLU A 60 4.14 -10.58 -8.27
C GLU A 60 3.13 -9.44 -8.58
N SER A 61 1.98 -9.80 -9.14
CA SER A 61 0.94 -8.87 -9.63
C SER A 61 0.51 -7.80 -8.61
N ARG A 62 0.34 -8.18 -7.34
CA ARG A 62 -0.06 -7.25 -6.27
C ARG A 62 1.09 -6.33 -5.86
N GLY A 63 2.32 -6.82 -5.90
CA GLY A 63 3.51 -6.03 -5.63
C GLY A 63 3.79 -5.00 -6.73
N PHE A 64 3.38 -5.26 -7.98
CA PHE A 64 3.56 -4.31 -9.08
C PHE A 64 2.82 -2.99 -8.85
N ILE A 65 1.63 -3.02 -8.24
CA ILE A 65 0.82 -1.81 -8.03
C ILE A 65 1.55 -0.81 -7.12
N VAL A 66 2.05 -1.30 -5.98
CA VAL A 66 2.76 -0.47 -5.00
C VAL A 66 4.19 -0.20 -5.47
N GLY A 67 4.89 -1.24 -5.93
CA GLY A 67 6.30 -1.17 -6.31
C GLY A 67 6.55 -0.21 -7.46
N THR A 68 5.71 -0.21 -8.50
CA THR A 68 5.89 0.73 -9.62
C THR A 68 5.57 2.16 -9.22
N ALA A 69 4.51 2.40 -8.44
CA ALA A 69 4.19 3.72 -7.92
C ALA A 69 5.32 4.26 -7.02
N LEU A 70 5.84 3.44 -6.12
CA LEU A 70 6.94 3.79 -5.24
C LEU A 70 8.22 4.09 -6.01
N ALA A 71 8.55 3.30 -7.03
CA ALA A 71 9.73 3.53 -7.88
C ALA A 71 9.71 4.89 -8.61
N THR A 72 8.54 5.51 -8.80
CA THR A 72 8.42 6.86 -9.39
C THR A 72 8.46 7.99 -8.35
N ALA A 73 8.45 7.64 -7.06
CA ALA A 73 8.31 8.57 -5.95
C ALA A 73 9.52 8.58 -5.00
N VAL A 74 10.55 7.75 -5.27
CA VAL A 74 11.81 7.66 -4.53
C VAL A 74 12.99 8.11 -5.38
#